data_AF-A0A357QRW7-F1
#
_entry.id   AF-A0A357QRW7-F1
#
_cell.length_a   1.000
_cell.length_b   1.000
_cell.length_c   1.000
_cell.angle_alpha   90.00
_cell.angle_beta   90.00
_cell.angle_gamma   90.00
#
_symmetry.space_group_name_H-M   'P 1'
#
loop_
_entity.id
_entity.type
_entity.pdbx_description
1 polymer ?
#
loop_
_entity_poly.entity_id
_entity_poly.type
_entity_poly.pdbx_seq_one_letter_code
_entity_poly.pdbx_strand_id
1 'polypeptide(L)'
;LNKNDINILFSEFVSYDDTKLIDSLLTADKFDEKLARSITSRSLFEWSYQEYIDILHVAWEVNQKSEKQFRIIGLIKDYNCSAIQKPEDFNDPEKRKAFFGDGESDWANRIINETYKKNKKALVYCGAHHSITHYAQPLVEGGKFIGKANKNDRVGQCVYNKYPETTITIWIHHTWAGKKGLDDKMVIPMQSYFDKLVDSLPSDFKSYAFFTNESILGEIVDSSSYYSLGYDSFTLKDLCHGYIFLKPVCNQNLAGYIENFIDTNSIKHAQEQVRVWLDIKDISIEAINDTLKNWYNEKHKSFNKGKRELCR
;
A
#
# COMPACT_ATOMS: atom_id res chain seq x y z
N LEU A 1 -12.40 8.46 -11.26
CA LEU A 1 -12.63 9.07 -9.93
C LEU A 1 -13.38 10.39 -10.05
N ASN A 2 -12.84 11.41 -10.74
CA ASN A 2 -13.50 12.73 -10.90
C ASN A 2 -14.97 12.70 -11.37
N LYS A 3 -15.32 11.81 -12.32
CA LYS A 3 -16.71 11.65 -12.79
C LYS A 3 -17.70 11.23 -11.69
N ASN A 4 -17.22 10.65 -10.59
CA ASN A 4 -18.00 10.24 -9.42
C ASN A 4 -17.81 11.17 -8.22
N ASP A 5 -17.32 12.40 -8.45
CA ASP A 5 -16.98 13.40 -7.41
C ASP A 5 -15.97 12.90 -6.36
N ILE A 6 -15.08 11.99 -6.77
CA ILE A 6 -13.90 11.60 -5.99
C ILE A 6 -12.70 12.33 -6.57
N ASN A 7 -12.23 13.35 -5.87
CA ASN A 7 -11.12 14.20 -6.30
C ASN A 7 -10.00 14.33 -5.25
N ILE A 8 -10.02 13.47 -4.22
CA ILE A 8 -8.97 13.36 -3.21
C ILE A 8 -8.47 11.91 -3.22
N LEU A 9 -7.16 11.76 -3.31
CA LEU A 9 -6.46 10.51 -3.06
C LEU A 9 -5.63 10.68 -1.79
N PHE A 10 -5.91 9.88 -0.77
CA PHE A 10 -4.93 9.66 0.30
C PHE A 10 -3.96 8.59 -0.16
N SER A 11 -2.66 8.84 -0.03
CA SER A 11 -1.63 7.89 -0.42
C SER A 11 -0.71 7.62 0.78
N GLU A 12 -0.52 6.34 1.09
CA GLU A 12 0.55 5.91 1.99
C GLU A 12 1.91 6.30 1.41
N PHE A 13 2.06 6.28 0.09
CA PHE A 13 3.34 6.35 -0.60
C PHE A 13 3.94 7.76 -0.75
N VAL A 14 3.39 8.75 -0.04
CA VAL A 14 3.90 10.12 0.02
C VAL A 14 3.64 10.71 1.41
N SER A 15 4.45 11.70 1.80
CA SER A 15 4.34 12.33 3.11
C SER A 15 3.16 13.32 3.17
N TYR A 16 2.48 13.34 4.30
CA TYR A 16 1.46 14.34 4.64
C TYR A 16 2.06 15.74 4.68
N ASP A 17 3.30 15.87 5.17
CA ASP A 17 4.00 17.14 5.27
C ASP A 17 4.32 17.73 3.88
N ASP A 18 4.33 16.87 2.85
CA ASP A 18 4.50 17.23 1.45
C ASP A 18 3.23 17.58 0.69
N THR A 19 2.06 17.56 1.33
CA THR A 19 0.79 17.86 0.65
C THR A 19 0.84 19.17 -0.16
N LYS A 20 1.46 20.23 0.38
CA LYS A 20 1.59 21.51 -0.36
C LYS A 20 2.56 21.43 -1.54
N LEU A 21 3.64 20.66 -1.39
CA LEU A 21 4.62 20.46 -2.45
C LEU A 21 4.02 19.62 -3.59
N ILE A 22 3.23 18.61 -3.22
CA ILE A 22 2.42 17.81 -4.14
C ILE A 22 1.40 18.69 -4.86
N ASP A 23 0.62 19.50 -4.14
CA ASP A 23 -0.34 20.44 -4.75
C ASP A 23 0.37 21.36 -5.78
N SER A 24 1.58 21.84 -5.48
CA SER A 24 2.40 22.62 -6.42
C SER A 24 2.84 21.82 -7.65
N LEU A 25 3.27 20.58 -7.48
CA LEU A 25 3.63 19.70 -8.60
C LEU A 25 2.42 19.46 -9.52
N LEU A 26 1.25 19.17 -8.93
CA LEU A 26 0.05 18.80 -9.67
C LEU A 26 -0.60 19.97 -10.41
N THR A 27 -0.25 21.21 -10.07
CA THR A 27 -0.78 22.44 -10.68
C THR A 27 0.23 23.19 -11.54
N ALA A 28 1.47 22.72 -11.63
CA ALA A 28 2.50 23.32 -12.46
C ALA A 28 2.18 23.21 -13.96
N ASP A 29 2.68 24.17 -14.76
CA ASP A 29 2.51 24.17 -16.22
C ASP A 29 3.13 22.94 -16.91
N LYS A 30 4.16 22.36 -16.28
CA LYS A 30 4.87 21.16 -16.74
C LYS A 30 5.11 20.24 -15.55
N PHE A 31 4.97 18.94 -15.77
CA PHE A 31 5.29 17.95 -14.77
C PHE A 31 6.81 17.92 -14.50
N ASP A 32 7.20 18.14 -13.24
CA ASP A 32 8.58 18.02 -12.80
C ASP A 32 8.82 16.63 -12.22
N GLU A 33 9.39 15.74 -13.04
CA GLU A 33 9.68 14.37 -12.64
C GLU A 33 10.73 14.29 -11.52
N LYS A 34 11.70 15.21 -11.47
CA LYS A 34 12.71 15.24 -10.40
C LYS A 34 12.07 15.59 -9.07
N LEU A 35 11.15 16.54 -9.09
CA LEU A 35 10.37 16.87 -7.90
C LEU A 35 9.48 15.69 -7.46
N ALA A 36 8.84 14.99 -8.39
CA ALA A 36 8.02 13.81 -8.08
C ALA A 36 8.85 12.68 -7.41
N ARG A 37 10.06 12.43 -7.91
CA ARG A 37 11.01 11.49 -7.29
C ARG A 37 11.42 11.94 -5.90
N SER A 38 11.72 13.24 -5.73
CA SER A 38 12.06 13.82 -4.43
C SER A 38 10.94 13.63 -3.41
N ILE A 39 9.69 14.00 -3.75
CA ILE A 39 8.50 13.80 -2.89
C ILE A 39 8.39 12.34 -2.42
N THR A 40 8.52 11.39 -3.34
CA THR A 40 8.36 9.96 -3.02
C THR A 40 9.50 9.46 -2.12
N SER A 41 10.75 9.82 -2.45
CA SER A 41 11.94 9.44 -1.67
C SER A 41 11.98 10.05 -0.28
N ARG A 42 11.38 11.24 -0.10
CA ARG A 42 11.30 11.92 1.20
C ARG A 42 10.38 11.19 2.17
N SER A 43 9.30 10.60 1.67
CA SER A 43 8.41 9.79 2.49
C SER A 43 9.11 8.51 2.93
N LEU A 44 9.63 7.73 1.99
CA LEU A 44 10.52 6.60 2.25
C LEU A 44 11.51 6.42 1.11
N PHE A 45 12.80 6.38 1.41
CA PHE A 45 13.86 6.29 0.41
C PHE A 45 13.78 5.01 -0.44
N GLU A 46 13.15 3.95 0.09
CA GLU A 46 13.02 2.66 -0.58
C GLU A 46 11.85 2.57 -1.58
N TRP A 47 10.98 3.59 -1.66
CA TRP A 47 9.85 3.63 -2.59
C TRP A 47 10.25 4.05 -4.01
N SER A 48 11.31 3.41 -4.51
CA SER A 48 11.94 3.64 -5.82
C SER A 48 11.18 3.02 -7.01
N TYR A 49 9.85 3.06 -6.97
CA TYR A 49 8.99 2.41 -7.97
C TYR A 49 8.31 3.41 -8.91
N GLN A 50 8.34 3.13 -10.22
CA GLN A 50 7.81 3.99 -11.28
C GLN A 50 6.31 4.24 -11.10
N GLU A 51 5.54 3.23 -10.71
CA GLU A 51 4.09 3.32 -10.58
C GLU A 51 3.65 4.33 -9.51
N TYR A 52 4.48 4.64 -8.51
CA TYR A 52 4.19 5.71 -7.55
C TYR A 52 4.35 7.10 -8.17
N ILE A 53 5.34 7.27 -9.05
CA ILE A 53 5.53 8.51 -9.83
C ILE A 53 4.41 8.66 -10.87
N ASP A 54 3.99 7.56 -11.49
CA ASP A 54 2.92 7.56 -12.48
C ASP A 54 1.60 8.04 -11.89
N ILE A 55 1.30 7.72 -10.62
CA ILE A 55 0.12 8.25 -9.92
C ILE A 55 0.16 9.79 -9.84
N LEU A 56 1.31 10.37 -9.48
CA LEU A 56 1.50 11.82 -9.45
C LEU A 56 1.35 12.42 -10.85
N HIS A 57 1.95 11.78 -11.86
CA HIS A 57 1.91 12.25 -13.23
C HIS A 57 0.49 12.25 -13.80
N VAL A 58 -0.26 11.15 -13.62
CA VAL A 58 -1.67 11.06 -14.06
C VAL A 58 -2.55 12.07 -13.33
N ALA A 59 -2.33 12.30 -12.03
CA ALA A 59 -3.07 13.34 -11.31
C ALA A 59 -2.79 14.74 -11.86
N TRP A 60 -1.53 15.03 -12.23
CA TRP A 60 -1.16 16.27 -12.91
C TRP A 60 -1.88 16.38 -14.27
N GLU A 61 -1.85 15.33 -15.10
CA GLU A 61 -2.53 15.32 -16.41
C GLU A 61 -4.04 15.58 -16.29
N VAL A 62 -4.67 15.04 -15.24
CA VAL A 62 -6.08 15.27 -14.93
C VAL A 62 -6.33 16.74 -14.59
N ASN A 63 -5.44 17.36 -13.80
CA ASN A 63 -5.55 18.76 -13.39
C ASN A 63 -5.35 19.74 -14.54
N GLN A 64 -4.55 19.39 -15.54
CA GLN A 64 -4.38 20.20 -16.75
C GLN A 64 -5.66 20.28 -17.59
N LYS A 65 -6.58 19.32 -17.44
CA LYS A 65 -7.77 19.17 -18.28
C LYS A 65 -9.08 19.43 -17.54
N SER A 66 -9.04 19.67 -16.23
CA SER A 66 -10.22 19.65 -15.36
C SER A 66 -10.32 20.92 -14.52
N GLU A 67 -11.49 21.55 -14.51
CA GLU A 67 -11.80 22.62 -13.55
C GLU A 67 -11.88 22.07 -12.11
N LYS A 68 -12.35 20.82 -11.96
CA LYS A 68 -12.33 20.11 -10.68
C LYS A 68 -10.94 19.51 -10.46
N GLN A 69 -10.12 20.21 -9.70
CA GLN A 69 -8.77 19.78 -9.35
C GLN A 69 -8.79 18.52 -8.48
N PHE A 70 -7.93 17.57 -8.84
CA PHE A 70 -7.57 16.37 -8.10
C PHE A 70 -6.43 16.69 -7.14
N ARG A 71 -6.53 16.19 -5.90
CA ARG A 71 -5.53 16.39 -4.86
C ARG A 71 -5.02 15.06 -4.36
N ILE A 72 -3.74 15.02 -4.02
CA ILE A 72 -3.11 13.88 -3.37
C ILE A 72 -2.62 14.35 -2.00
N ILE A 73 -3.03 13.65 -0.95
CA ILE A 73 -2.69 13.94 0.44
C ILE A 73 -1.94 12.73 1.00
N GLY A 74 -0.75 12.94 1.55
CA GLY A 74 -0.01 11.86 2.20
C GLY A 74 -0.68 11.37 3.47
N LEU A 75 -0.52 10.09 3.80
CA LEU A 75 -1.01 9.51 5.04
C LEU A 75 0.04 9.53 6.15
N ILE A 76 1.31 9.38 5.82
CA ILE A 76 2.40 9.26 6.80
C ILE A 76 3.03 10.63 7.01
N LYS A 77 3.39 11.00 8.24
CA LYS A 77 4.31 12.13 8.47
C LYS A 77 5.76 11.73 8.22
N ASP A 78 6.61 12.73 8.04
CA ASP A 78 8.05 12.50 8.00
C ASP A 78 8.52 11.84 9.31
N TYR A 79 9.30 10.76 9.20
CA TYR A 79 9.83 10.07 10.37
C TYR A 79 10.83 10.94 11.11
N ASN A 80 10.74 10.94 12.43
CA ASN A 80 11.73 11.62 13.27
C ASN A 80 12.99 10.77 13.39
N CYS A 81 13.82 10.78 12.35
CA CYS A 81 15.07 10.01 12.30
C CYS A 81 16.03 10.38 13.44
N SER A 82 15.91 11.56 14.05
CA SER A 82 16.74 11.95 15.21
C SER A 82 16.43 11.17 16.49
N ALA A 83 15.26 10.52 16.57
CA ALA A 83 14.87 9.68 17.70
C ALA A 83 15.69 8.38 17.80
N ILE A 84 16.29 7.94 16.69
CA ILE A 84 17.07 6.70 16.59
C ILE A 84 18.52 7.07 16.27
N GLN A 85 19.44 6.76 17.19
CA GLN A 85 20.87 7.07 17.01
C GLN A 85 21.70 5.84 16.61
N LYS A 86 21.20 4.66 16.97
CA LYS A 86 21.79 3.34 16.70
C LYS A 86 20.67 2.28 16.57
N PRO A 87 20.91 1.15 15.88
CA PRO A 87 19.87 0.15 15.64
C PRO A 87 19.16 -0.36 16.90
N GLU A 88 19.87 -0.48 18.03
CA GLU A 88 19.29 -0.99 19.28
C GLU A 88 18.22 -0.08 19.87
N ASP A 89 18.17 1.20 19.47
CA ASP A 89 17.16 2.15 19.93
C ASP A 89 15.74 1.75 19.49
N PHE A 90 15.58 0.93 18.45
CA PHE A 90 14.28 0.38 18.05
C PHE A 90 13.67 -0.57 19.09
N ASN A 91 14.47 -1.09 20.03
CA ASN A 91 14.00 -1.90 21.14
C ASN A 91 13.33 -1.06 22.25
N ASP A 92 13.54 0.27 22.24
CA ASP A 92 12.89 1.19 23.17
C ASP A 92 11.52 1.63 22.61
N PRO A 93 10.40 1.29 23.28
CA PRO A 93 9.06 1.63 22.80
C PRO A 93 8.81 3.14 22.65
N GLU A 94 9.38 3.97 23.54
CA GLU A 94 9.19 5.42 23.51
C GLU A 94 9.98 6.05 22.37
N LYS A 95 11.21 5.59 22.12
CA LYS A 95 11.98 6.04 20.95
C LYS A 95 11.32 5.61 19.65
N ARG A 96 10.82 4.37 19.58
CA ARG A 96 10.09 3.86 18.42
C ARG A 96 8.83 4.68 18.16
N LYS A 97 8.06 4.99 19.21
CA LYS A 97 6.89 5.87 19.11
C LYS A 97 7.29 7.28 18.66
N ALA A 98 8.37 7.84 19.18
CA ALA A 98 8.87 9.15 18.78
C ALA A 98 9.36 9.16 17.32
N PHE A 99 9.96 8.07 16.84
CA PHE A 99 10.41 7.90 15.46
C PHE A 99 9.24 7.87 14.46
N PHE A 100 8.26 6.99 14.70
CA PHE A 100 7.08 6.88 13.82
C PHE A 100 6.16 8.10 13.95
N GLY A 101 6.05 8.67 15.16
CA GLY A 101 5.22 9.83 15.47
C GLY A 101 3.72 9.54 15.42
N ASP A 102 3.22 9.21 14.23
CA ASP A 102 1.83 8.87 13.96
C ASP A 102 1.55 7.37 14.06
N GLY A 103 0.33 7.04 14.49
CA GLY A 103 -0.26 5.71 14.33
C GLY A 103 -1.44 5.71 13.34
N GLU A 104 -2.05 4.54 13.23
CA GLU A 104 -3.21 4.29 12.35
C GLU A 104 -4.41 5.22 12.69
N SER A 105 -4.58 5.57 13.96
CA SER A 105 -5.60 6.53 14.39
C SER A 105 -5.36 7.95 13.87
N ASP A 106 -4.11 8.37 13.72
CA ASP A 106 -3.77 9.70 13.21
C ASP A 106 -4.07 9.80 11.72
N TRP A 107 -3.73 8.76 10.97
CA TRP A 107 -4.07 8.63 9.55
C TRP A 107 -5.59 8.65 9.36
N ALA A 108 -6.33 7.89 10.17
CA ALA A 108 -7.79 7.90 10.15
C ALA A 108 -8.38 9.29 10.45
N ASN A 109 -7.82 10.01 11.42
CA ASN A 109 -8.26 11.37 11.74
C ASN A 109 -7.99 12.35 10.58
N ARG A 110 -6.87 12.21 9.85
CA ARG A 110 -6.61 12.99 8.63
C ARG A 110 -7.67 12.74 7.57
N ILE A 111 -7.94 11.47 7.27
CA ILE A 111 -8.99 11.06 6.32
C ILE A 111 -10.30 11.71 6.72
N ILE A 112 -10.73 11.57 7.98
CA ILE A 112 -12.01 12.11 8.48
C ILE A 112 -12.08 13.64 8.37
N ASN A 113 -11.00 14.34 8.72
CA ASN A 113 -10.97 15.80 8.69
C ASN A 113 -11.04 16.36 7.27
N GLU A 114 -10.41 15.70 6.31
CA GLU A 114 -10.35 16.13 4.92
C GLU A 114 -11.53 15.61 4.07
N THR A 115 -12.25 14.60 4.55
CA THR A 115 -13.41 14.00 3.86
C THR A 115 -14.73 14.29 4.57
N TYR A 116 -15.06 13.49 5.57
CA TYR A 116 -16.34 13.51 6.29
C TYR A 116 -16.70 14.88 6.83
N LYS A 117 -15.77 15.57 7.51
CA LYS A 117 -16.04 16.92 8.05
C LYS A 117 -16.26 17.98 6.97
N LYS A 118 -15.83 17.73 5.74
CA LYS A 118 -15.95 18.64 4.59
C LYS A 118 -16.98 18.15 3.57
N ASN A 119 -17.73 17.08 3.88
CA ASN A 119 -18.67 16.42 2.97
C ASN A 119 -18.03 16.09 1.60
N LYS A 120 -16.83 15.49 1.61
CA LYS A 120 -16.09 15.07 0.40
C LYS A 120 -15.96 13.55 0.35
N LYS A 121 -15.80 13.03 -0.87
CA LYS A 121 -15.45 11.63 -1.13
C LYS A 121 -13.96 11.54 -1.48
N ALA A 122 -13.32 10.46 -1.07
CA ALA A 122 -11.92 10.20 -1.38
C ALA A 122 -11.68 8.73 -1.69
N LEU A 123 -10.55 8.46 -2.35
CA LEU A 123 -9.93 7.15 -2.40
C LEU A 123 -8.76 7.11 -1.42
N VAL A 124 -8.55 5.98 -0.75
CA VAL A 124 -7.36 5.75 0.08
C VAL A 124 -6.56 4.64 -0.58
N TYR A 125 -5.30 4.92 -0.92
CA TYR A 125 -4.37 3.98 -1.53
C TYR A 125 -3.24 3.68 -0.54
N CYS A 126 -3.27 2.46 -0.01
CA CYS A 126 -2.36 1.97 1.01
C CYS A 126 -2.20 0.45 0.92
N GLY A 127 -1.23 -0.08 1.65
CA GLY A 127 -1.05 -1.51 1.88
C GLY A 127 -2.32 -2.15 2.43
N ALA A 128 -2.58 -3.38 2.00
CA ALA A 128 -3.88 -4.01 2.19
C ALA A 128 -4.27 -4.21 3.66
N HIS A 129 -3.31 -4.30 4.58
CA HIS A 129 -3.61 -4.41 6.01
C HIS A 129 -4.10 -3.09 6.62
N HIS A 130 -3.64 -1.94 6.14
CA HIS A 130 -4.11 -0.63 6.59
C HIS A 130 -5.56 -0.36 6.18
N SER A 131 -5.99 -0.91 5.04
CA SER A 131 -7.33 -0.68 4.47
C SER A 131 -8.43 -1.58 5.03
N ILE A 132 -8.09 -2.54 5.90
CA ILE A 132 -9.05 -3.43 6.55
C ILE A 132 -10.09 -2.61 7.33
N THR A 133 -11.38 -2.88 7.13
CA THR A 133 -12.51 -2.16 7.76
C THR A 133 -13.20 -2.95 8.86
N HIS A 134 -13.63 -4.18 8.60
CA HIS A 134 -14.41 -4.99 9.56
C HIS A 134 -13.80 -6.35 9.87
N TYR A 135 -12.79 -6.77 9.10
CA TYR A 135 -12.06 -8.02 9.31
C TYR A 135 -11.18 -7.94 10.56
N ALA A 136 -11.15 -9.01 11.37
CA ALA A 136 -10.20 -9.15 12.48
C ALA A 136 -9.00 -9.99 12.01
N GLN A 137 -7.84 -9.35 11.91
CA GLN A 137 -6.64 -9.96 11.35
C GLN A 137 -6.10 -11.09 12.25
N PRO A 138 -5.66 -12.25 11.72
CA PRO A 138 -5.11 -13.32 12.52
C PRO A 138 -3.75 -12.95 13.12
N LEU A 139 -3.51 -13.34 14.36
CA LEU A 139 -2.22 -13.22 15.01
C LEU A 139 -1.54 -14.58 14.92
N VAL A 140 -0.30 -14.59 14.42
CA VAL A 140 0.49 -15.80 14.21
C VAL A 140 1.87 -15.61 14.82
N GLU A 141 2.29 -16.54 15.66
CA GLU A 141 3.60 -16.55 16.31
C GLU A 141 4.24 -17.94 16.14
N GLY A 142 5.50 -17.98 15.69
CA GLY A 142 6.20 -19.24 15.45
C GLY A 142 5.47 -20.19 14.47
N GLY A 143 4.72 -19.62 13.51
CA GLY A 143 3.92 -20.39 12.56
C GLY A 143 2.60 -20.93 13.10
N LYS A 144 2.17 -20.53 14.30
CA LYS A 144 0.93 -20.97 14.93
C LYS A 144 -0.02 -19.79 15.14
N PHE A 145 -1.29 -20.01 14.81
CA PHE A 145 -2.36 -19.07 15.13
C PHE A 145 -2.53 -18.95 16.65
N ILE A 146 -2.50 -17.73 17.18
CA ILE A 146 -2.60 -17.43 18.61
C ILE A 146 -3.81 -16.56 18.98
N GLY A 147 -4.54 -16.04 17.99
CA GLY A 147 -5.71 -15.18 18.23
C GLY A 147 -6.00 -14.26 17.06
N LYS A 148 -6.85 -13.26 17.27
CA LYS A 148 -7.14 -12.22 16.28
C LYS A 148 -6.83 -10.84 16.87
N ALA A 149 -6.37 -9.92 16.03
CA ALA A 149 -6.18 -8.51 16.36
C ALA A 149 -7.50 -7.84 16.67
N ASN A 150 -7.45 -6.69 17.36
CA ASN A 150 -8.65 -5.91 17.63
C ASN A 150 -9.14 -5.23 16.35
N LYS A 151 -10.44 -4.91 16.33
CA LYS A 151 -11.08 -4.24 15.19
C LYS A 151 -10.98 -2.71 15.25
N ASN A 152 -9.90 -2.18 15.81
CA ASN A 152 -9.62 -0.75 15.91
C ASN A 152 -8.14 -0.41 15.72
N ASP A 153 -7.35 -1.37 15.23
CA ASP A 153 -5.89 -1.26 15.12
C ASP A 153 -5.44 -0.81 13.71
N ARG A 154 -6.35 -0.82 12.73
CA ARG A 154 -6.09 -0.43 11.34
C ARG A 154 -6.80 0.85 10.94
N VAL A 155 -6.22 1.64 10.05
CA VAL A 155 -6.81 2.87 9.50
C VAL A 155 -8.24 2.66 9.03
N GLY A 156 -8.47 1.62 8.24
CA GLY A 156 -9.79 1.32 7.70
C GLY A 156 -10.79 1.04 8.81
N GLN A 157 -10.41 0.31 9.85
CA GLN A 157 -11.23 0.01 11.03
C GLN A 157 -11.52 1.28 11.82
N CYS A 158 -10.52 2.14 12.05
CA CYS A 158 -10.71 3.41 12.75
C CYS A 158 -11.73 4.32 12.05
N VAL A 159 -11.73 4.36 10.72
CA VAL A 159 -12.71 5.13 9.93
C VAL A 159 -14.07 4.42 9.88
N TYR A 160 -14.09 3.11 9.60
CA TYR A 160 -15.30 2.30 9.49
C TYR A 160 -16.12 2.27 10.78
N ASN A 161 -15.47 2.15 11.93
CA ASN A 161 -16.16 2.16 13.23
C ASN A 161 -16.92 3.48 13.49
N LYS A 162 -16.49 4.59 12.87
CA LYS A 162 -17.17 5.89 12.96
C LYS A 162 -18.19 6.11 11.83
N TYR A 163 -17.92 5.56 10.65
CA TYR A 163 -18.70 5.79 9.43
C TYR A 163 -18.93 4.48 8.64
N PRO A 164 -19.66 3.50 9.19
CA PRO A 164 -19.75 2.16 8.60
C PRO A 164 -20.51 2.15 7.27
N GLU A 165 -21.55 2.96 7.13
CA GLU A 165 -22.40 3.01 5.93
C GLU A 165 -21.72 3.57 4.68
N THR A 166 -20.59 4.27 4.84
CA THR A 166 -19.94 5.04 3.77
C THR A 166 -18.46 4.73 3.63
N THR A 167 -17.94 3.78 4.41
CA THR A 167 -16.54 3.34 4.35
C THR A 167 -16.47 1.94 3.79
N ILE A 168 -15.88 1.79 2.60
CA ILE A 168 -15.72 0.49 1.96
C ILE A 168 -14.24 0.18 1.72
N THR A 169 -13.91 -1.12 1.75
CA THR A 169 -12.59 -1.65 1.39
C THR A 169 -12.71 -2.31 0.03
N ILE A 170 -11.87 -1.88 -0.91
CA ILE A 170 -11.71 -2.54 -2.20
C ILE A 170 -10.34 -3.24 -2.21
N TRP A 171 -10.33 -4.53 -2.48
CA TRP A 171 -9.13 -5.34 -2.51
C TRP A 171 -8.74 -5.70 -3.94
N ILE A 172 -7.44 -5.58 -4.27
CA ILE A 172 -6.93 -5.95 -5.60
C ILE A 172 -6.34 -7.37 -5.52
N HIS A 173 -6.72 -8.22 -6.47
CA HIS A 173 -6.27 -9.60 -6.55
C HIS A 173 -4.74 -9.70 -6.67
N HIS A 174 -4.13 -10.42 -5.74
CA HIS A 174 -2.70 -10.73 -5.69
C HIS A 174 -2.47 -11.99 -4.84
N THR A 175 -1.24 -12.49 -4.78
CA THR A 175 -0.87 -13.60 -3.90
C THR A 175 -1.03 -13.24 -2.43
N TRP A 176 -1.45 -14.19 -1.60
CA TRP A 176 -1.50 -14.01 -0.14
C TRP A 176 -0.46 -14.84 0.56
N ALA A 177 -0.12 -14.49 1.80
CA ALA A 177 0.74 -15.32 2.63
C ALA A 177 0.04 -16.64 3.03
N GLY A 178 0.82 -17.69 3.22
CA GLY A 178 0.35 -19.00 3.66
C GLY A 178 -0.03 -19.05 5.16
N LYS A 179 -0.49 -20.22 5.61
CA LYS A 179 -1.06 -20.40 6.97
C LYS A 179 -0.04 -20.30 8.11
N LYS A 180 1.26 -20.23 7.84
CA LYS A 180 2.28 -20.06 8.89
C LYS A 180 2.60 -18.58 9.18
N GLY A 181 1.84 -17.65 8.64
CA GLY A 181 2.00 -16.22 8.92
C GLY A 181 2.43 -15.42 7.70
N LEU A 182 2.65 -14.13 7.88
CA LEU A 182 2.94 -13.19 6.79
C LEU A 182 4.25 -13.49 6.05
N ASP A 183 5.21 -14.13 6.74
CA ASP A 183 6.49 -14.55 6.18
C ASP A 183 6.48 -15.99 5.61
N ASP A 184 5.32 -16.66 5.61
CA ASP A 184 5.18 -17.97 4.97
C ASP A 184 5.26 -17.85 3.44
N LYS A 185 5.34 -19.00 2.77
CA LYS A 185 5.25 -19.05 1.30
C LYS A 185 3.96 -18.39 0.82
N MET A 186 4.04 -17.76 -0.34
CA MET A 186 2.89 -17.19 -1.01
C MET A 186 1.94 -18.30 -1.51
N VAL A 187 0.65 -18.00 -1.57
CA VAL A 187 -0.42 -18.85 -2.12
C VAL A 187 -1.29 -18.01 -3.06
N ILE A 188 -1.92 -18.66 -4.04
CA ILE A 188 -2.99 -18.04 -4.81
C ILE A 188 -4.28 -18.17 -3.99
N PRO A 189 -4.94 -17.05 -3.63
CA PRO A 189 -6.08 -17.08 -2.73
C PRO A 189 -7.32 -17.70 -3.39
N MET A 190 -8.30 -18.11 -2.57
CA MET A 190 -9.54 -18.76 -3.04
C MET A 190 -9.25 -20.02 -3.87
N GLN A 191 -8.17 -20.74 -3.53
CA GLN A 191 -7.75 -21.99 -4.18
C GLN A 191 -7.60 -21.84 -5.72
N SER A 192 -7.11 -20.67 -6.16
CA SER A 192 -6.93 -20.30 -7.57
C SER A 192 -8.22 -20.23 -8.39
N TYR A 193 -9.39 -20.09 -7.75
CA TYR A 193 -10.66 -20.08 -8.46
C TYR A 193 -10.74 -18.92 -9.47
N PHE A 194 -10.37 -17.69 -9.07
CA PHE A 194 -10.47 -16.53 -9.95
C PHE A 194 -9.48 -16.57 -11.12
N ASP A 195 -8.26 -17.06 -10.89
CA ASP A 195 -7.26 -17.31 -11.94
C ASP A 195 -7.76 -18.31 -12.97
N LYS A 196 -8.52 -19.34 -12.57
CA LYS A 196 -9.11 -20.33 -13.50
C LYS A 196 -10.37 -19.80 -14.16
N LEU A 197 -11.18 -19.02 -13.45
CA LEU A 197 -12.43 -18.46 -13.96
C LEU A 197 -12.18 -17.63 -15.21
N VAL A 198 -11.15 -16.79 -15.21
CA VAL A 198 -10.88 -15.86 -16.34
C VAL A 198 -10.57 -16.57 -17.66
N ASP A 199 -10.08 -17.82 -17.61
CA ASP A 199 -9.85 -18.63 -18.81
C ASP A 199 -11.17 -19.08 -19.47
N SER A 200 -12.24 -19.21 -18.68
CA SER A 200 -13.58 -19.53 -19.17
C SER A 200 -14.40 -18.31 -19.61
N LEU A 201 -13.95 -17.09 -19.30
CA LEU A 201 -14.63 -15.85 -19.66
C LEU A 201 -14.33 -15.43 -21.11
N PRO A 202 -15.24 -14.69 -21.77
CA PRO A 202 -14.98 -14.10 -23.08
C PRO A 202 -13.68 -13.25 -23.08
N SER A 203 -13.07 -13.07 -24.25
CA SER A 203 -11.83 -12.29 -24.43
C SER A 203 -11.90 -10.88 -23.86
N ASP A 204 -13.09 -10.31 -23.82
CA ASP A 204 -13.31 -8.93 -23.37
C ASP A 204 -13.45 -8.83 -21.84
N PHE A 205 -13.53 -9.98 -21.15
CA PHE A 205 -13.67 -10.11 -19.70
C PHE A 205 -12.41 -10.70 -19.04
N LYS A 206 -11.23 -10.18 -19.44
CA LYS A 206 -9.93 -10.57 -18.84
C LYS A 206 -9.58 -9.80 -17.57
N SER A 207 -10.33 -8.76 -17.26
CA SER A 207 -10.35 -8.07 -15.98
C SER A 207 -11.80 -7.80 -15.57
N TYR A 208 -12.08 -7.90 -14.27
CA TYR A 208 -13.43 -7.70 -13.74
C TYR A 208 -13.38 -7.24 -12.27
N ALA A 209 -14.47 -6.65 -11.80
CA ALA A 209 -14.64 -6.27 -10.42
C ALA A 209 -16.06 -6.61 -9.96
N PHE A 210 -16.22 -6.88 -8.67
CA PHE A 210 -17.52 -7.18 -8.09
C PHE A 210 -17.58 -6.73 -6.63
N PHE A 211 -18.78 -6.42 -6.16
CA PHE A 211 -19.06 -6.29 -4.74
C PHE A 211 -19.22 -7.69 -4.13
N THR A 212 -18.52 -7.94 -3.03
CA THR A 212 -18.41 -9.27 -2.42
C THR A 212 -19.74 -9.72 -1.82
N ASN A 213 -20.53 -8.80 -1.28
CA ASN A 213 -21.85 -9.06 -0.71
C ASN A 213 -22.95 -9.28 -1.77
N GLU A 214 -22.77 -8.77 -2.99
CA GLU A 214 -23.75 -8.84 -4.08
C GLU A 214 -23.46 -9.94 -5.11
N SER A 215 -22.38 -10.71 -4.94
CA SER A 215 -21.95 -11.73 -5.90
C SER A 215 -21.67 -13.07 -5.24
N ILE A 216 -22.05 -14.15 -5.92
CA ILE A 216 -21.67 -15.52 -5.52
C ILE A 216 -20.15 -15.71 -5.51
N LEU A 217 -19.40 -14.89 -6.25
CA LEU A 217 -17.93 -14.89 -6.22
C LEU A 217 -17.39 -14.47 -4.85
N GLY A 218 -18.15 -13.68 -4.08
CA GLY A 218 -17.76 -13.31 -2.72
C GLY A 218 -17.92 -14.44 -1.70
N GLU A 219 -18.66 -15.50 -2.02
CA GLU A 219 -18.94 -16.65 -1.13
C GLU A 219 -17.91 -17.77 -1.24
N ILE A 220 -16.93 -17.62 -2.13
CA ILE A 220 -15.91 -18.63 -2.34
C ILE A 220 -15.03 -18.72 -1.10
N VAL A 221 -15.01 -19.91 -0.52
CA VAL A 221 -14.23 -20.20 0.69
C VAL A 221 -12.75 -20.31 0.36
N ASP A 222 -11.93 -19.52 1.05
CA ASP A 222 -10.50 -19.73 1.11
C ASP A 222 -10.10 -20.45 2.39
N SER A 223 -9.37 -21.55 2.23
CA SER A 223 -8.81 -22.34 3.34
C SER A 223 -7.28 -22.40 3.31
N SER A 224 -6.66 -21.75 2.32
CA SER A 224 -5.23 -21.91 1.98
C SER A 224 -4.35 -20.78 2.52
N SER A 225 -4.93 -19.62 2.82
CA SER A 225 -4.16 -18.43 3.19
C SER A 225 -4.10 -18.18 4.68
N TYR A 226 -3.16 -17.32 5.07
CA TYR A 226 -3.10 -16.64 6.35
C TYR A 226 -4.45 -16.07 6.79
N TYR A 227 -5.22 -15.47 5.87
CA TYR A 227 -6.50 -14.85 6.19
C TYR A 227 -7.61 -15.85 6.56
N SER A 228 -7.43 -17.15 6.25
CA SER A 228 -8.39 -18.16 6.71
C SER A 228 -8.27 -18.50 8.20
N LEU A 229 -7.20 -18.08 8.88
CA LEU A 229 -6.89 -18.53 10.24
C LEU A 229 -7.88 -17.96 11.28
N GLY A 230 -8.46 -18.87 12.07
CA GLY A 230 -9.44 -18.52 13.11
C GLY A 230 -10.86 -18.28 12.57
N TYR A 231 -11.15 -18.63 11.32
CA TYR A 231 -12.47 -18.55 10.71
C TYR A 231 -12.87 -19.94 10.18
N ASP A 232 -14.09 -20.38 10.49
CA ASP A 232 -14.56 -21.71 10.08
C ASP A 232 -14.77 -21.83 8.56
N SER A 233 -15.18 -20.73 7.92
CA SER A 233 -15.40 -20.64 6.47
C SER A 233 -15.12 -19.22 6.01
N PHE A 234 -13.83 -18.88 5.90
CA PHE A 234 -13.39 -17.57 5.48
C PHE A 234 -13.69 -17.32 4.00
N THR A 235 -14.29 -16.16 3.71
CA THR A 235 -14.67 -15.71 2.36
C THR A 235 -14.21 -14.27 2.11
N LEU A 236 -14.32 -13.79 0.88
CA LEU A 236 -14.03 -12.39 0.58
C LEU A 236 -14.97 -11.41 1.29
N LYS A 237 -16.22 -11.83 1.60
CA LYS A 237 -17.19 -11.02 2.36
C LYS A 237 -16.70 -10.70 3.77
N ASP A 238 -15.86 -11.54 4.35
CA ASP A 238 -15.28 -11.30 5.68
C ASP A 238 -14.18 -10.24 5.65
N LEU A 239 -13.54 -10.04 4.49
CA LEU A 239 -12.32 -9.24 4.34
C LEU A 239 -12.58 -7.85 3.75
N CYS A 240 -13.39 -7.78 2.69
CA CYS A 240 -13.54 -6.59 1.87
C CYS A 240 -14.93 -6.48 1.27
N HIS A 241 -15.28 -5.26 0.83
CA HIS A 241 -16.59 -4.95 0.25
C HIS A 241 -16.58 -5.08 -1.28
N GLY A 242 -15.45 -4.76 -1.90
CA GLY A 242 -15.25 -4.90 -3.34
C GLY A 242 -13.95 -5.63 -3.65
N TYR A 243 -13.92 -6.35 -4.76
CA TYR A 243 -12.75 -7.08 -5.24
C TYR A 243 -12.48 -6.76 -6.70
N ILE A 244 -11.23 -6.47 -7.03
CA ILE A 244 -10.79 -6.19 -8.41
C ILE A 244 -9.82 -7.29 -8.85
N PHE A 245 -10.21 -8.02 -9.88
CA PHE A 245 -9.35 -8.96 -10.59
C PHE A 245 -8.84 -8.30 -11.87
N LEU A 246 -7.55 -7.94 -11.90
CA LEU A 246 -6.94 -7.33 -13.08
C LEU A 246 -6.43 -8.37 -14.08
N LYS A 247 -5.83 -9.44 -13.56
CA LYS A 247 -5.26 -10.56 -14.31
C LYS A 247 -4.81 -11.66 -13.35
N PRO A 248 -4.66 -12.91 -13.83
CA PRO A 248 -4.11 -14.01 -13.03
C PRO A 248 -2.78 -13.64 -12.38
N VAL A 249 -2.52 -14.16 -11.18
CA VAL A 249 -1.24 -14.03 -10.46
C VAL A 249 -0.07 -14.37 -11.37
N CYS A 250 -0.21 -15.44 -12.16
CA CYS A 250 0.80 -15.91 -13.10
C CYS A 250 1.10 -14.93 -14.25
N ASN A 251 0.30 -13.90 -14.42
CA ASN A 251 0.50 -12.84 -15.43
C ASN A 251 0.80 -11.47 -14.79
N GLN A 252 0.91 -11.40 -13.46
CA GLN A 252 1.31 -10.19 -12.73
C GLN A 252 2.82 -9.98 -12.79
N ASN A 253 3.22 -8.72 -12.68
CA ASN A 253 4.60 -8.27 -12.66
C ASN A 253 4.85 -7.45 -11.40
N LEU A 254 6.09 -7.41 -10.94
CA LEU A 254 6.51 -6.47 -9.91
C LEU A 254 6.46 -5.04 -10.48
N ALA A 255 6.25 -4.07 -9.60
CA ALA A 255 6.38 -2.65 -9.92
C ALA A 255 7.78 -2.34 -10.49
N GLY A 256 7.87 -1.41 -11.44
CA GLY A 256 9.11 -1.06 -12.13
C GLY A 256 10.07 -0.29 -11.25
N TYR A 257 11.35 -0.69 -11.21
CA TYR A 257 12.40 0.02 -10.49
C TYR A 257 12.91 1.24 -11.25
N ILE A 258 13.14 2.34 -10.53
CA ILE A 258 13.74 3.57 -11.05
C ILE A 258 15.25 3.52 -10.78
N GLU A 259 16.06 3.42 -11.83
CA GLU A 259 17.52 3.57 -11.68
C GLU A 259 17.89 5.01 -11.28
N ASN A 260 18.91 5.14 -10.42
CA ASN A 260 19.39 6.42 -9.90
C ASN A 260 18.24 7.25 -9.27
N PHE A 261 17.42 6.58 -8.45
CA PHE A 261 16.26 7.18 -7.80
C PHE A 261 16.65 8.27 -6.80
N ILE A 262 17.73 8.05 -6.04
CA ILE A 262 18.28 9.07 -5.13
C ILE A 262 19.24 9.95 -5.91
N ASP A 263 19.09 11.27 -5.78
CA ASP A 263 19.90 12.28 -6.46
C ASP A 263 20.31 13.39 -5.48
N THR A 264 20.90 14.47 -5.99
CA THR A 264 21.32 15.61 -5.18
C THR A 264 20.17 16.35 -4.49
N ASN A 265 18.92 16.19 -4.96
CA ASN A 265 17.75 16.84 -4.39
C ASN A 265 17.12 16.03 -3.25
N SER A 266 17.30 14.70 -3.25
CA SER A 266 16.74 13.80 -2.24
C SER A 266 17.75 13.26 -1.23
N ILE A 267 19.06 13.37 -1.51
CA ILE A 267 20.11 12.72 -0.72
C ILE A 267 20.05 13.02 0.78
N LYS A 268 19.75 14.25 1.19
CA LYS A 268 19.72 14.63 2.61
C LYS A 268 18.71 13.79 3.40
N HIS A 269 17.48 13.68 2.88
CA HIS A 269 16.43 12.89 3.53
C HIS A 269 16.73 11.39 3.45
N ALA A 270 17.27 10.92 2.32
CA ALA A 270 17.67 9.53 2.17
C ALA A 270 18.75 9.14 3.19
N GLN A 271 19.76 9.98 3.43
CA GLN A 271 20.81 9.73 4.41
C GLN A 271 20.30 9.65 5.85
N GLU A 272 19.36 10.53 6.22
CA GLU A 272 18.73 10.52 7.55
C GLU A 272 17.98 9.20 7.79
N GLN A 273 17.24 8.74 6.79
CA GLN A 273 16.49 7.48 6.85
C GLN A 273 17.43 6.27 6.82
N VAL A 274 18.36 6.22 5.86
CA VAL A 274 19.31 5.10 5.69
C VAL A 274 20.13 4.89 6.95
N ARG A 275 20.63 5.95 7.59
CA ARG A 275 21.40 5.84 8.84
C ARG A 275 20.62 5.13 9.95
N VAL A 276 19.31 5.29 9.96
CA VAL A 276 18.42 4.71 10.98
C VAL A 276 18.02 3.29 10.60
N TRP A 277 17.62 3.08 9.35
CA TRP A 277 17.11 1.80 8.87
C TRP A 277 18.20 0.78 8.56
N LEU A 278 19.40 1.24 8.21
CA LEU A 278 20.50 0.43 7.72
C LEU A 278 21.79 0.73 8.46
N ASP A 279 22.44 -0.33 8.90
CA ASP A 279 23.80 -0.27 9.44
C ASP A 279 24.82 -0.27 8.27
N ILE A 280 24.71 0.70 7.36
CA ILE A 280 25.66 0.89 6.26
C ILE A 280 26.55 2.12 6.51
N LYS A 281 27.86 1.96 6.29
CA LYS A 281 28.86 3.01 6.55
C LYS A 281 28.96 4.03 5.43
N ASP A 282 28.79 3.60 4.18
CA ASP A 282 28.77 4.47 3.01
C ASP A 282 27.32 4.84 2.68
N ILE A 283 27.00 6.11 2.85
CA ILE A 283 25.69 6.72 2.57
C ILE A 283 25.80 7.75 1.45
N SER A 284 26.74 7.56 0.52
CA SER A 284 26.81 8.30 -0.73
C SER A 284 25.61 8.01 -1.63
N ILE A 285 25.35 8.90 -2.60
CA ILE A 285 24.28 8.71 -3.61
C ILE A 285 24.45 7.37 -4.33
N GLU A 286 25.68 7.02 -4.70
CA GLU A 286 26.00 5.77 -5.39
C GLU A 286 25.69 4.56 -4.51
N ALA A 287 26.21 4.53 -3.27
CA ALA A 287 26.00 3.43 -2.35
C ALA A 287 24.52 3.18 -1.99
N ILE A 288 23.74 4.25 -1.82
CA ILE A 288 22.29 4.14 -1.55
C ILE A 288 21.57 3.58 -2.78
N ASN A 289 21.83 4.08 -3.98
CA ASN A 289 21.20 3.57 -5.20
C ASN A 289 21.59 2.12 -5.50
N ASP A 290 22.84 1.73 -5.25
CA ASP A 290 23.29 0.34 -5.38
C ASP A 290 22.56 -0.58 -4.39
N THR A 291 22.36 -0.12 -3.16
CA THR A 291 21.57 -0.84 -2.15
C THR A 291 20.13 -1.05 -2.62
N LEU A 292 19.47 0.00 -3.11
CA LEU A 292 18.10 -0.08 -3.63
C LEU A 292 18.00 -1.04 -4.83
N LYS A 293 18.96 -0.97 -5.76
CA LYS A 293 19.03 -1.86 -6.92
C LYS A 293 19.21 -3.32 -6.50
N ASN A 294 20.07 -3.60 -5.53
CA ASN A 294 20.29 -4.94 -5.02
C ASN A 294 19.03 -5.50 -4.36
N TRP A 295 18.36 -4.71 -3.51
CA TRP A 295 17.10 -5.12 -2.89
C TRP A 295 16.01 -5.39 -3.92
N TYR A 296 15.89 -4.53 -4.93
CA TYR A 296 14.94 -4.76 -6.02
C TYR A 296 15.25 -6.08 -6.75
N ASN A 297 16.52 -6.34 -7.07
CA ASN A 297 16.93 -7.59 -7.72
C ASN A 297 16.61 -8.82 -6.87
N GLU A 298 16.81 -8.76 -5.55
CA GLU A 298 16.45 -9.81 -4.60
C GLU A 298 14.93 -10.03 -4.55
N LYS A 299 14.14 -8.94 -4.42
CA LYS A 299 12.68 -8.98 -4.47
C LYS A 299 12.19 -9.57 -5.78
N HIS A 300 12.75 -9.15 -6.91
CA HIS A 300 12.41 -9.64 -8.24
C HIS A 300 12.76 -11.13 -8.41
N LYS A 301 13.91 -11.58 -7.90
CA LYS A 301 14.30 -13.00 -7.91
C LYS A 301 13.35 -13.84 -7.04
N SER A 302 13.01 -13.36 -5.85
CA SER A 302 12.07 -14.01 -4.93
C SER A 302 10.67 -14.11 -5.55
N PHE A 303 10.16 -12.99 -6.09
CA PHE A 303 8.88 -12.91 -6.81
C PHE A 303 8.82 -13.94 -7.94
N ASN A 304 9.83 -13.98 -8.82
CA ASN A 304 9.86 -14.94 -9.93
C ASN A 304 10.00 -16.39 -9.46
N LYS A 305 10.72 -16.65 -8.36
CA LYS A 305 10.80 -17.99 -7.77
C LYS A 305 9.43 -18.44 -7.26
N GLY A 306 8.78 -17.62 -6.43
CA GLY A 306 7.44 -17.91 -5.89
C GLY A 306 6.41 -18.08 -7.01
N LYS A 307 6.44 -17.22 -8.03
CA LYS A 307 5.60 -17.32 -9.23
C LYS A 307 5.81 -18.66 -9.96
N ARG A 308 7.05 -19.10 -10.17
CA ARG A 308 7.34 -20.43 -10.77
C ARG A 308 6.88 -21.60 -9.91
N GLU A 309 6.77 -21.45 -8.60
CA GLU A 309 6.27 -22.51 -7.71
C GLU A 309 4.73 -22.55 -7.71
N LEU A 310 4.08 -21.40 -7.85
CA LEU A 310 2.62 -21.26 -7.88
C LEU A 310 1.99 -21.59 -9.23
N CYS A 311 2.70 -21.33 -10.33
CA CYS A 311 2.17 -21.39 -11.69
C CYS A 311 2.58 -22.67 -12.45
N ARG A 312 2.94 -23.73 -11.71
CA ARG A 312 3.24 -25.06 -12.26
C ARG A 312 1.98 -25.90 -12.45
#